data_AF-K4AKE6-F1
#
_entry.id   AF-K4AKE6-F1
#
_cell.length_a   1.000
_cell.length_b   1.000
_cell.length_c   1.000
_cell.angle_alpha   90.00
_cell.angle_beta   90.00
_cell.angle_gamma   90.00
#
_symmetry.space_group_name_H-M   'P 1'
#
loop_
_entity.id
_entity.type
_entity.pdbx_description
1 polymer ?
#
loop_
_entity_poly.entity_id
_entity_poly.type
_entity_poly.pdbx_seq_one_letter_code
_entity_poly.pdbx_strand_id
1 'polypeptide(L)'
;FVSHRIETRTPIPFPTQAERASERRRRRAEKMVRKAKVEFDEQPPDNFDPKNPYGDPVAMLEYREHLVREKWIQIETAKIIRERLRWCYRIEGINHHQKCRHLVDQYLEATRGVGWGKDARPPEFHEPKKVAEAE
;
A
#
# COMPACT_ATOMS: atom_id res chain seq x y z
N PHE A 1 -54.23 4.72 58.41
CA PHE A 1 -53.69 3.42 57.98
C PHE A 1 -53.38 3.48 56.49
N VAL A 2 -52.17 3.89 56.11
CA VAL A 2 -51.72 3.86 54.70
C VAL A 2 -50.69 2.75 54.60
N SER A 3 -51.06 1.65 53.94
CA SER A 3 -50.16 0.52 53.66
C SER A 3 -49.16 0.94 52.58
N HIS A 4 -47.91 1.19 52.95
CA HIS A 4 -46.82 1.30 51.98
C HIS A 4 -46.39 -0.09 51.53
N ARG A 5 -46.77 -0.44 50.31
CA ARG A 5 -46.32 -1.64 49.59
C ARG A 5 -44.82 -1.50 49.30
N ILE A 6 -44.00 -2.28 50.00
CA ILE A 6 -42.56 -2.34 49.72
C ILE A 6 -42.40 -3.07 48.38
N GLU A 7 -42.02 -2.34 47.33
CA GLU A 7 -41.55 -2.94 46.08
C GLU A 7 -40.21 -3.61 46.35
N THR A 8 -40.19 -4.93 46.32
CA THR A 8 -38.95 -5.70 46.40
C THR A 8 -38.13 -5.42 45.14
N ARG A 9 -37.03 -4.65 45.30
CA ARG A 9 -35.98 -4.57 44.26
C ARG A 9 -35.56 -5.99 43.92
N THR A 10 -35.80 -6.42 42.68
CA THR A 10 -35.23 -7.68 42.19
C THR A 10 -33.71 -7.59 42.28
N PRO A 11 -33.03 -8.59 42.85
CA PRO A 11 -31.58 -8.58 42.94
C PRO A 11 -31.02 -8.61 41.52
N ILE A 12 -30.13 -7.66 41.21
CA ILE A 12 -29.41 -7.63 39.95
C ILE A 12 -28.60 -8.93 39.86
N PRO A 13 -28.78 -9.75 38.81
CA PRO A 13 -28.06 -11.01 38.71
C PRO A 13 -26.56 -10.74 38.62
N PHE A 14 -25.78 -11.40 39.48
CA PHE A 14 -24.33 -11.32 39.42
C PHE A 14 -23.85 -11.97 38.12
N PRO A 15 -22.95 -11.32 37.36
CA PRO A 15 -22.47 -11.86 36.10
C PRO A 15 -21.76 -13.17 36.35
N THR A 16 -22.15 -14.18 35.59
CA THR A 16 -21.61 -15.54 35.64
C THR A 16 -20.11 -15.55 35.32
N GLN A 17 -19.40 -16.59 35.73
CA GLN A 17 -17.97 -16.72 35.43
C GLN A 17 -17.71 -16.69 33.90
N ALA A 18 -18.64 -17.23 33.11
CA ALA A 18 -18.59 -17.21 31.65
C ALA A 18 -18.72 -15.78 31.09
N GLU A 19 -19.64 -14.96 31.61
CA GLU A 19 -19.79 -13.54 31.22
C GLU A 19 -18.58 -12.71 31.62
N ARG A 20 -17.99 -12.93 32.80
CA ARG A 20 -16.75 -12.25 33.19
C ARG A 20 -15.58 -12.65 32.30
N ALA A 21 -15.53 -13.90 31.85
CA ALA A 21 -14.50 -14.37 30.92
C ALA A 21 -14.68 -13.79 29.51
N SER A 22 -15.92 -13.69 29.01
CA SER A 22 -16.22 -13.08 27.71
C SER A 22 -15.93 -11.57 27.73
N GLU A 23 -16.24 -10.87 28.82
CA GLU A 23 -15.95 -9.44 28.95
C GLU A 23 -14.44 -9.18 29.06
N ARG A 24 -13.68 -10.02 29.78
CA ARG A 24 -12.20 -9.96 29.76
C ARG A 24 -11.63 -10.19 28.37
N ARG A 25 -12.21 -11.12 27.59
CA ARG A 25 -11.83 -11.34 26.19
C ARG A 25 -12.15 -10.12 25.33
N ARG A 26 -13.32 -9.49 25.50
CA ARG A 26 -13.72 -8.27 24.78
C ARG A 26 -12.80 -7.10 25.10
N ARG A 27 -12.52 -6.85 26.39
CA ARG A 27 -11.59 -5.81 26.84
C ARG A 27 -10.16 -6.06 26.36
N ARG A 28 -9.72 -7.33 26.29
CA ARG A 28 -8.42 -7.71 25.72
C ARG A 28 -8.37 -7.47 24.22
N ALA A 29 -9.46 -7.77 23.50
CA ALA A 29 -9.59 -7.49 22.07
C ALA A 29 -9.57 -5.97 21.80
N GLU A 30 -10.33 -5.18 22.57
CA GLU A 30 -10.32 -3.70 22.48
C GLU A 30 -8.92 -3.12 22.77
N LYS A 31 -8.19 -3.65 23.76
CA LYS A 31 -6.81 -3.22 24.07
C LYS A 31 -5.77 -3.55 22.99
N MET A 32 -6.02 -4.53 22.13
CA MET A 32 -5.10 -4.93 21.06
C MET A 32 -5.35 -4.21 19.73
N VAL A 33 -6.45 -3.47 19.59
CA VAL A 33 -6.74 -2.68 18.39
C VAL A 33 -6.00 -1.35 18.47
N ARG A 34 -4.74 -1.34 18.02
CA ARG A 34 -4.00 -0.10 17.72
C ARG A 34 -4.62 0.53 16.47
N LYS A 35 -5.59 1.44 16.63
CA LYS A 35 -6.04 2.35 15.58
C LYS A 35 -5.07 3.52 15.48
N ALA A 36 -3.85 3.27 15.03
CA ALA A 36 -2.97 4.32 14.56
C ALA A 36 -3.21 4.45 13.05
N LYS A 37 -3.83 5.55 12.63
CA LYS A 37 -3.89 5.91 11.21
C LYS A 37 -2.46 6.33 10.84
N VAL A 38 -1.79 5.57 9.99
CA VAL A 38 -0.49 5.96 9.45
C VAL A 38 -0.76 7.07 8.43
N GLU A 39 -0.32 8.28 8.74
CA GLU A 39 -0.30 9.38 7.77
C GLU A 39 0.97 9.25 6.93
N PHE A 40 0.82 9.37 5.61
CA PHE A 40 1.91 9.31 4.66
C PHE A 40 2.12 10.69 4.07
N ASP A 41 3.36 11.17 4.04
CA ASP A 41 3.69 12.46 3.44
C ASP A 41 3.71 12.32 1.91
N GLU A 42 2.67 12.89 1.28
CA GLU A 42 2.40 12.78 -0.17
C GLU A 42 3.09 13.89 -0.97
N GLN A 43 3.51 14.98 -0.33
CA GLN A 43 4.04 16.17 -1.01
C GLN A 43 5.59 16.20 -1.02
N PRO A 44 6.19 16.76 -2.08
CA PRO A 44 7.62 17.07 -2.09
C PRO A 44 7.97 18.08 -1.00
N PRO A 45 9.15 17.99 -0.37
CA PRO A 45 9.61 19.02 0.55
C PRO A 45 9.87 20.33 -0.23
N ASP A 46 9.26 21.43 0.23
CA ASP A 46 9.29 22.74 -0.45
C ASP A 46 10.66 23.44 -0.44
N ASN A 47 11.64 22.96 0.35
CA ASN A 47 12.86 23.69 0.70
C ASN A 47 14.13 23.25 -0.07
N PHE A 48 14.00 22.50 -1.17
CA PHE A 48 15.15 22.02 -1.96
C PHE A 48 15.44 22.93 -3.18
N ASP A 49 16.58 23.62 -3.17
CA ASP A 49 17.06 24.46 -4.28
C ASP A 49 17.88 23.66 -5.31
N PRO A 50 17.39 23.43 -6.54
CA PRO A 50 18.10 22.62 -7.54
C PRO A 50 19.44 23.20 -8.00
N LYS A 51 19.64 24.52 -7.84
CA LYS A 51 20.85 25.24 -8.26
C LYS A 51 22.00 25.09 -7.27
N ASN A 52 21.71 24.80 -6.00
CA ASN A 52 22.73 24.55 -4.97
C ASN A 52 22.33 23.35 -4.11
N PRO A 53 22.48 22.11 -4.63
CA PRO A 53 21.98 20.91 -3.99
C PRO A 53 22.66 20.57 -2.66
N TYR A 54 23.83 21.15 -2.37
CA TYR A 54 24.59 20.92 -1.13
C TYR A 54 24.53 22.10 -0.15
N GLY A 55 23.70 23.13 -0.44
CA GLY A 55 23.56 24.31 0.42
C GLY A 55 23.07 23.95 1.82
N ASP A 56 22.05 23.10 1.90
CA ASP A 56 21.46 22.65 3.16
C ASP A 56 21.45 21.11 3.27
N PRO A 57 22.20 20.52 4.22
CA PRO A 57 22.28 19.07 4.33
C PRO A 57 20.95 18.41 4.71
N VAL A 58 20.07 19.13 5.42
CA VAL A 58 18.73 18.63 5.81
C VAL A 58 17.80 18.54 4.61
N ALA A 59 17.68 19.62 3.83
CA ALA A 59 16.83 19.66 2.64
C ALA A 59 17.24 18.62 1.58
N MET A 60 18.56 18.39 1.41
CA MET A 60 19.06 17.37 0.48
C MET A 60 18.67 15.95 0.91
N LEU A 61 18.72 15.66 2.22
CA LEU A 61 18.31 14.36 2.76
C LEU A 61 16.81 14.12 2.63
N GLU A 62 15.99 15.11 2.99
CA GLU A 62 14.52 15.02 2.85
C GLU A 62 14.10 14.83 1.38
N TYR A 63 14.73 15.55 0.46
CA TYR A 63 14.49 15.38 -0.97
C TYR A 63 14.91 13.98 -1.46
N ARG A 64 16.04 13.45 -0.99
CA ARG A 64 16.47 12.08 -1.29
C ARG A 64 15.46 11.05 -0.77
N GLU A 65 14.94 11.21 0.44
CA GLU A 65 13.92 10.32 1.00
C GLU A 65 12.64 10.33 0.15
N HIS A 66 12.18 11.51 -0.27
CA HIS A 66 11.06 11.65 -1.19
C HIS A 66 11.32 10.96 -2.54
N LEU A 67 12.48 11.18 -3.16
CA LEU A 67 12.86 10.52 -4.42
C LEU A 67 12.88 8.99 -4.31
N VAL A 68 13.39 8.47 -3.19
CA VAL A 68 13.40 7.03 -2.94
C VAL A 68 11.96 6.51 -2.81
N ARG A 69 11.08 7.23 -2.10
CA ARG A 69 9.66 6.89 -1.97
C ARG A 69 8.95 6.83 -3.32
N GLU A 70 9.15 7.82 -4.19
CA GLU A 70 8.60 7.83 -5.56
C GLU A 70 9.07 6.63 -6.39
N LYS A 71 10.36 6.27 -6.28
CA LYS A 71 10.88 5.06 -6.94
C LYS A 71 10.23 3.78 -6.39
N TRP A 72 9.98 3.71 -5.08
CA TRP A 72 9.24 2.58 -4.50
C TRP A 72 7.80 2.52 -4.99
N ILE A 73 7.12 3.66 -5.15
CA ILE A 73 5.77 3.74 -5.73
C ILE A 73 5.77 3.20 -7.16
N GLN A 74 6.75 3.57 -7.99
CA GLN A 74 6.90 3.03 -9.35
C GLN A 74 7.16 1.51 -9.36
N ILE A 75 7.97 0.99 -8.43
CA ILE A 75 8.19 -0.45 -8.30
C ILE A 75 6.91 -1.17 -7.89
N GLU A 76 6.16 -0.63 -6.92
CA GLU A 76 4.95 -1.27 -6.41
C GLU A 76 3.80 -1.22 -7.42
N THR A 77 3.67 -0.13 -8.17
CA THR A 77 2.72 -0.05 -9.30
C THR A 77 3.01 -1.10 -10.36
N ALA A 78 4.29 -1.32 -10.72
CA ALA A 78 4.68 -2.39 -11.64
C ALA A 78 4.34 -3.80 -11.07
N LYS A 79 4.46 -4.02 -9.76
CA LYS A 79 4.05 -5.28 -9.11
C LYS A 79 2.53 -5.50 -9.17
N ILE A 80 1.73 -4.46 -8.93
CA ILE A 80 0.27 -4.54 -9.02
C ILE A 80 -0.16 -4.96 -10.44
N ILE A 81 0.44 -4.36 -11.48
CA ILE A 81 0.15 -4.74 -12.87
C ILE A 81 0.57 -6.19 -13.14
N ARG A 82 1.74 -6.62 -12.63
CA ARG A 82 2.19 -8.01 -12.74
C ARG A 82 1.20 -9.00 -12.12
N GLU A 83 0.63 -8.67 -10.96
CA GLU A 83 -0.37 -9.51 -10.30
C GLU A 83 -1.68 -9.57 -11.09
N ARG A 84 -2.16 -8.43 -11.60
CA ARG A 84 -3.33 -8.38 -12.51
C ARG A 84 -3.11 -9.19 -13.78
N LEU A 85 -1.91 -9.11 -14.36
CA LEU A 85 -1.55 -9.90 -15.53
C LEU A 85 -1.55 -11.40 -15.22
N ARG A 86 -0.96 -11.82 -14.09
CA ARG A 86 -0.98 -13.23 -13.64
C ARG A 86 -2.41 -13.72 -13.41
N TRP A 87 -3.28 -12.87 -12.87
CA TRP A 87 -4.70 -13.18 -12.70
C TRP A 87 -5.42 -13.31 -14.05
N CYS A 88 -5.18 -12.41 -15.01
CA CYS A 88 -5.73 -12.49 -16.36
C CYS A 88 -5.35 -13.79 -17.07
N TYR A 89 -4.08 -14.20 -16.99
CA TYR A 89 -3.61 -15.49 -17.51
C TYR A 89 -4.34 -16.68 -16.89
N ARG A 90 -4.68 -16.61 -15.60
CA ARG A 90 -5.39 -17.69 -14.90
C ARG A 90 -6.86 -17.77 -15.28
N ILE A 91 -7.52 -16.64 -15.52
CA ILE A 91 -8.96 -16.57 -15.82
C ILE A 91 -9.24 -16.90 -17.29
N GLU A 92 -8.48 -16.33 -18.23
CA GLU A 92 -8.80 -16.42 -19.66
C GLU A 92 -8.33 -17.73 -20.32
N GLY A 93 -7.35 -18.41 -19.73
CA GLY A 93 -6.80 -19.65 -20.29
C GLY A 93 -6.29 -19.43 -21.72
N ILE A 94 -6.84 -20.17 -22.69
CA ILE A 94 -6.39 -20.13 -24.10
C ILE A 94 -6.54 -18.73 -24.74
N ASN A 95 -7.48 -17.90 -24.29
CA ASN A 95 -7.74 -16.58 -24.88
C ASN A 95 -6.84 -15.45 -24.33
N HIS A 96 -5.86 -15.78 -23.48
CA HIS A 96 -5.00 -14.77 -22.85
C HIS A 96 -4.22 -13.91 -23.85
N HIS A 97 -3.92 -14.41 -25.05
CA HIS A 97 -3.16 -13.69 -26.06
C HIS A 97 -3.87 -12.45 -26.58
N GLN A 98 -5.20 -12.50 -26.73
CA GLN A 98 -5.98 -11.37 -27.23
C GLN A 98 -6.39 -10.44 -26.10
N LYS A 99 -6.88 -11.03 -24.99
CA LYS A 99 -7.47 -10.25 -23.90
C LYS A 99 -6.44 -9.66 -22.94
N CYS A 100 -5.34 -10.36 -22.62
CA CYS A 100 -4.35 -9.87 -21.66
C CYS A 100 -3.26 -8.99 -22.31
N ARG A 101 -3.27 -8.76 -23.63
CA ARG A 101 -2.23 -8.01 -24.36
C ARG A 101 -2.03 -6.59 -23.80
N HIS A 102 -3.10 -5.86 -23.55
CA HIS A 102 -3.04 -4.51 -23.00
C HIS A 102 -2.38 -4.47 -21.60
N LEU A 103 -2.58 -5.49 -20.77
CA LEU A 103 -1.92 -5.60 -19.46
C LEU A 103 -0.43 -5.90 -19.60
N VAL A 104 -0.04 -6.67 -20.62
CA VAL A 104 1.37 -6.91 -20.94
C VAL A 104 2.03 -5.61 -21.37
N ASP A 105 1.39 -4.84 -22.25
CA ASP A 105 1.92 -3.56 -22.74
C ASP A 105 2.09 -2.57 -21.58
N GLN A 106 1.07 -2.44 -20.71
CA GLN A 106 1.15 -1.62 -19.49
C GLN A 106 2.25 -2.08 -18.54
N TYR A 107 2.44 -3.40 -18.37
CA TYR A 107 3.49 -3.94 -17.52
C TYR A 107 4.89 -3.67 -18.10
N LEU A 108 5.04 -3.83 -19.41
CA LEU A 108 6.29 -3.53 -20.09
C LEU A 108 6.63 -2.05 -19.99
N GLU A 109 5.64 -1.16 -20.18
CA GLU A 109 5.81 0.28 -20.01
C GLU A 109 6.17 0.65 -18.57
N ALA A 110 5.41 0.15 -17.59
CA ALA A 110 5.66 0.40 -16.17
C ALA A 110 6.98 -0.18 -15.64
N THR A 111 7.65 -1.06 -16.40
CA THR A 111 8.99 -1.57 -16.03
C THR A 111 10.13 -0.84 -16.74
N ARG A 112 9.85 0.06 -17.68
CA ARG A 112 10.90 0.83 -18.37
C ARG A 112 11.52 1.83 -17.40
N GLY A 113 12.82 1.71 -17.17
CA GLY A 113 13.56 2.62 -16.28
C GLY A 113 13.18 2.50 -14.80
N VAL A 114 12.36 1.52 -14.43
CA VAL A 114 11.99 1.26 -13.04
C VAL A 114 12.99 0.31 -12.40
N GLY A 115 13.52 0.69 -11.24
CA GLY A 115 14.42 -0.11 -10.43
C GLY A 115 15.56 0.70 -9.81
N TRP A 116 16.31 0.05 -8.91
CA TRP A 116 17.46 0.62 -8.24
C TRP A 116 18.70 -0.23 -8.53
N GLY A 117 19.73 0.37 -9.13
CA GLY A 117 20.96 -0.35 -9.49
C GLY A 117 20.70 -1.47 -10.51
N LYS A 118 21.04 -2.71 -10.15
CA LYS A 118 20.96 -3.91 -11.02
C LYS A 118 19.54 -4.28 -11.48
N ASP A 119 18.54 -3.93 -10.69
CA ASP A 119 17.14 -4.23 -10.97
C ASP A 119 16.52 -3.14 -11.87
N ALA A 120 17.25 -2.04 -12.11
CA ALA A 120 16.88 -1.07 -13.11
C ALA A 120 16.95 -1.78 -14.46
N ARG A 121 15.84 -1.73 -15.17
CA ARG A 121 15.70 -2.23 -16.53
C ARG A 121 15.96 -1.04 -17.47
N PRO A 122 17.19 -0.91 -18.02
CA PRO A 122 17.56 0.28 -18.78
C PRO A 122 16.73 0.36 -20.06
N PRO A 123 16.37 1.57 -20.51
CA PRO A 123 15.57 1.77 -21.73
C PRO A 123 16.16 1.08 -22.96
N GLU A 124 17.50 1.00 -23.04
CA GLU A 124 18.27 0.40 -24.15
C GLU A 124 17.90 -1.06 -24.44
N PHE A 125 17.52 -1.84 -23.42
CA PHE A 125 17.12 -3.24 -23.60
C PHE A 125 15.65 -3.41 -24.02
N HIS A 126 14.89 -2.31 -24.12
CA HIS A 126 13.45 -2.30 -24.39
C HIS A 126 13.07 -1.53 -25.64
N GLU A 127 14.03 -0.86 -26.29
CA GLU A 127 13.79 -0.28 -27.61
C GLU A 127 13.43 -1.41 -28.59
N PRO A 128 12.39 -1.22 -29.44
CA PRO A 128 12.24 -2.09 -30.60
C PRO A 128 13.55 -1.99 -31.38
N LYS A 129 14.14 -3.14 -31.75
CA LYS A 129 15.33 -3.17 -32.62
C LYS A 129 15.12 -2.14 -33.72
N LYS A 130 15.91 -1.06 -33.73
CA LYS A 130 15.93 -0.12 -34.84
C LYS A 130 16.25 -0.98 -36.05
N VAL A 131 15.27 -1.20 -36.92
CA VAL A 131 15.53 -1.73 -38.25
C VAL A 131 16.39 -0.64 -38.86
N ALA A 132 17.68 -0.92 -39.01
CA ALA A 132 18.56 -0.02 -39.72
C ALA A 132 17.93 0.12 -41.11
N GLU A 133 17.34 1.29 -41.36
CA GLU A 133 17.00 1.69 -42.71
C GLU A 133 18.32 1.73 -43.46
N ALA A 134 18.55 0.67 -44.24
CA ALA A 134 19.64 0.61 -45.19
C ALA A 134 19.28 1.61 -46.30
N GLU A 135 19.87 2.80 -46.21
CA GLU A 135 20.06 3.69 -47.34
C GLU A 135 21.14 3.13 -48.27
#